data_AF-A0A9Q3EF86-F1
#
_entry.id   AF-A0A9Q3EF86-F1
#
_cell.length_a   1.000
_cell.length_b   1.000
_cell.length_c   1.000
_cell.angle_alpha   90.00
_cell.angle_beta   90.00
_cell.angle_gamma   90.00
#
_symmetry.space_group_name_H-M   'P 1'
#
loop_
_entity.id
_entity.type
_entity.pdbx_description
1 polymer ?
#
loop_
_entity_poly.entity_id
_entity_poly.type
_entity_poly.pdbx_seq_one_letter_code
_entity_poly.pdbx_strand_id
1 'polypeptide(L)'
;MDKNTPQNGFPSHGSLKSAEWALLYKVYIPFLILSKQMSLDEHNSPNSQRRMAQSEELASELTKNKFHLINAINIATSWTVSMGDATAFSEHLKKFCLSNQHLFPKWESKPYHHFADHIPELF
;
A
#
# COMPACT_ATOMS: atom_id res chain seq x y z
N MET A 1 7.03 -19.09 -38.64
CA MET A 1 8.18 -18.25 -38.27
C MET A 1 7.61 -16.88 -38.01
N ASP A 2 7.42 -16.52 -36.74
CA ASP A 2 7.15 -15.14 -36.34
C ASP A 2 7.97 -14.90 -35.05
N LYS A 3 9.05 -14.12 -35.19
CA LYS A 3 10.15 -13.98 -34.22
C LYS A 3 10.14 -12.60 -33.56
N ASN A 4 8.99 -12.04 -33.17
CA ASN A 4 8.94 -10.66 -32.65
C ASN A 4 7.95 -10.39 -31.51
N THR A 5 7.69 -11.37 -30.63
CA THR A 5 7.19 -11.02 -29.29
C THR A 5 8.40 -10.97 -28.35
N PRO A 6 8.76 -9.81 -27.78
CA PRO A 6 9.80 -9.76 -26.77
C PRO A 6 9.41 -10.70 -25.61
N GLN A 7 10.22 -11.74 -25.42
CA GLN A 7 10.08 -12.68 -24.32
C GLN A 7 10.58 -11.98 -23.06
N ASN A 8 9.67 -11.31 -22.36
CA ASN A 8 9.97 -10.72 -21.06
C ASN A 8 10.32 -11.86 -20.07
N GLY A 9 11.56 -11.89 -19.56
CA GLY A 9 11.97 -12.86 -18.52
C GLY A 9 13.34 -13.55 -18.68
N PHE A 10 14.19 -13.17 -19.63
CA PHE A 10 15.55 -13.73 -19.72
C PHE A 10 16.48 -13.18 -18.61
N PRO A 11 17.25 -14.02 -17.89
CA PRO A 11 18.11 -13.60 -16.78
C PRO A 11 19.20 -12.57 -17.14
N SER A 12 19.57 -12.46 -18.42
CA SER A 12 20.63 -11.58 -18.93
C SER A 12 20.17 -10.15 -19.24
N HIS A 13 18.86 -9.88 -19.19
CA HIS A 13 18.31 -8.53 -19.24
C HIS A 13 17.66 -8.31 -17.89
N GLY A 14 18.08 -7.28 -17.13
CA GLY A 14 17.62 -6.98 -15.75
C GLY A 14 16.13 -6.63 -15.60
N SER A 15 15.26 -7.29 -16.34
CA SER A 15 13.81 -7.20 -16.28
C SER A 15 13.31 -8.11 -15.18
N LEU A 16 12.58 -7.54 -14.22
CA LEU A 16 11.89 -8.32 -13.20
C LEU A 16 10.93 -9.31 -13.87
N LYS A 17 10.88 -10.54 -13.35
CA LYS A 17 9.88 -11.54 -13.73
C LYS A 17 8.49 -11.06 -13.30
N SER A 18 7.44 -11.57 -13.94
CA SER A 18 6.06 -11.13 -13.64
C SER A 18 5.69 -11.28 -12.15
N ALA A 19 6.19 -12.32 -11.49
CA ALA A 19 6.00 -12.52 -10.05
C ALA A 19 6.72 -11.45 -9.21
N GLU A 20 7.91 -11.01 -9.63
CA GLU A 20 8.68 -9.97 -8.95
C GLU A 20 8.02 -8.59 -9.14
N TRP A 21 7.47 -8.32 -10.33
CA TRP A 21 6.61 -7.15 -10.55
C TRP A 21 5.37 -7.17 -9.66
N ALA A 22 4.70 -8.32 -9.56
CA ALA A 22 3.54 -8.45 -8.67
C ALA A 22 3.93 -8.16 -7.21
N LEU A 23 5.06 -8.68 -6.73
CA LEU A 23 5.55 -8.40 -5.38
C LEU A 23 5.91 -6.92 -5.18
N LEU A 24 6.53 -6.30 -6.19
CA LEU A 24 6.84 -4.87 -6.18
C LEU A 24 5.59 -4.02 -6.00
N TYR A 25 4.55 -4.26 -6.80
CA TYR A 25 3.30 -3.49 -6.76
C TYR A 25 2.44 -3.79 -5.53
N LYS A 26 2.34 -5.05 -5.12
CA LYS A 26 1.43 -5.46 -4.04
C LYS A 26 2.02 -5.20 -2.65
N VAL A 27 3.34 -5.21 -2.50
CA VAL A 27 4.00 -5.15 -1.18
C VAL A 27 4.97 -3.98 -1.09
N TYR A 28 6.03 -3.96 -1.92
CA TYR A 28 7.12 -3.01 -1.71
C TYR A 28 6.72 -1.55 -1.95
N ILE A 29 5.95 -1.24 -2.98
CA ILE A 29 5.50 0.13 -3.27
C ILE A 29 4.62 0.68 -2.13
N PRO A 30 3.56 -0.03 -1.66
CA PRO A 30 2.80 0.37 -0.47
C PRO A 30 3.67 0.64 0.76
N PHE A 31 4.71 -0.18 0.98
CA PHE A 31 5.65 0.00 2.09
C PHE A 31 6.48 1.29 1.96
N LEU A 32 6.95 1.61 0.75
CA LEU A 32 7.83 2.74 0.45
C LEU A 32 7.14 4.10 0.49
N ILE A 33 5.90 4.19 -0.03
CA ILE A 33 5.14 5.45 -0.10
C ILE A 33 4.95 6.03 1.31
N LEU A 34 4.57 5.18 2.26
CA LEU A 34 4.28 5.61 3.62
C LEU A 34 5.53 5.85 4.47
N SER A 35 6.70 5.26 4.15
CA SER A 35 7.95 5.56 4.86
C SER A 35 8.53 6.94 4.51
N LYS A 36 8.39 7.40 3.26
CA LYS A 36 8.93 8.71 2.83
C LYS A 36 8.28 9.89 3.55
N GLN A 37 7.03 9.73 3.98
CA GLN A 37 6.23 10.75 4.64
C GLN A 37 6.67 11.01 6.09
N MET A 38 7.40 10.08 6.71
CA MET A 38 7.86 10.16 8.11
C MET A 38 9.14 11.00 8.28
N SER A 39 10.01 11.02 7.26
CA SER A 39 11.32 11.70 7.34
C SER A 39 11.28 13.23 7.28
N LEU A 40 10.09 13.84 7.12
CA LEU A 40 9.95 15.29 6.95
C LEU A 40 9.74 16.05 8.27
N ASP A 41 9.36 15.38 9.36
CA ASP A 41 8.95 16.04 10.62
C ASP A 41 9.95 15.88 11.79
N GLU A 42 11.08 15.16 11.60
CA GLU A 42 11.93 14.69 12.70
C GLU A 42 12.90 15.72 13.36
N HIS A 43 12.99 16.96 12.90
CA HIS A 43 14.19 17.76 13.17
C HIS A 43 14.24 18.63 14.47
N ASN A 44 13.23 18.64 15.37
CA ASN A 44 13.20 19.64 16.47
C ASN A 44 12.62 19.17 17.84
N SER A 45 13.22 18.23 18.59
CA SER A 45 12.86 18.08 20.04
C SER A 45 13.91 17.39 20.96
N PRO A 46 14.10 17.83 22.24
CA PRO A 46 15.24 17.45 23.09
C PRO A 46 15.06 16.22 24.01
N ASN A 47 13.91 15.53 24.02
CA ASN A 47 13.61 14.52 25.05
C ASN A 47 13.58 13.07 24.52
N SER A 48 14.63 12.28 24.77
CA SER A 48 14.91 11.01 24.06
C SER A 48 13.98 9.83 24.39
N GLN A 49 13.53 9.69 25.65
CA GLN A 49 12.82 8.47 26.08
C GLN A 49 11.32 8.49 25.73
N ARG A 50 10.66 9.65 25.88
CA ARG A 50 9.30 9.86 25.36
C ARG A 50 9.25 9.81 23.83
N ARG A 51 10.34 10.21 23.14
CA ARG A 51 10.48 10.08 21.68
C ARG A 51 10.51 8.63 21.23
N MET A 52 11.23 7.74 21.92
CA MET A 52 11.29 6.32 21.52
C MET A 52 9.91 5.65 21.59
N ALA A 53 9.18 5.84 22.69
CA ALA A 53 7.83 5.27 22.83
C ALA A 53 6.83 5.83 21.80
N GLN A 54 6.83 7.15 21.58
CA GLN A 54 5.99 7.77 20.54
C GLN A 54 6.39 7.33 19.13
N SER A 55 7.69 7.14 18.86
CA SER A 55 8.17 6.66 17.56
C SER A 55 7.77 5.21 17.30
N GLU A 56 7.75 4.37 18.34
CA GLU A 56 7.35 2.96 18.24
C GLU A 56 5.83 2.83 18.03
N GLU A 57 5.03 3.61 18.75
CA GLU A 57 3.58 3.68 18.57
C GLU A 57 3.23 4.15 17.15
N LEU A 58 3.83 5.26 16.69
CA LEU A 58 3.63 5.77 15.34
C LEU A 58 4.08 4.78 14.27
N ALA A 59 5.21 4.10 14.46
CA ALA A 59 5.68 3.05 13.55
C ALA A 59 4.72 1.85 13.50
N SER A 60 4.13 1.48 14.64
CA SER A 60 3.12 0.42 14.73
C SER A 60 1.85 0.82 13.97
N GLU A 61 1.34 2.04 14.15
CA GLU A 61 0.17 2.53 13.41
C GLU A 61 0.41 2.61 11.90
N LEU A 62 1.57 3.14 11.49
CA LEU A 62 1.96 3.16 10.07
C LEU A 62 2.04 1.76 9.48
N THR A 63 2.60 0.81 10.23
CA THR A 63 2.72 -0.58 9.80
C THR A 63 1.34 -1.24 9.65
N LYS A 64 0.44 -1.04 10.61
CA LYS A 64 -0.95 -1.52 10.51
C LYS A 64 -1.67 -0.89 9.30
N ASN A 65 -1.49 0.40 9.10
CA ASN A 65 -2.06 1.12 7.96
C ASN A 65 -1.54 0.57 6.61
N LYS A 66 -0.24 0.27 6.51
CA LYS A 66 0.37 -0.40 5.35
C LYS A 66 -0.28 -1.77 5.08
N PHE A 67 -0.50 -2.57 6.11
CA PHE A 67 -1.13 -3.88 5.95
C PHE A 67 -2.57 -3.79 5.43
N HIS A 68 -3.34 -2.78 5.86
CA HIS A 68 -4.67 -2.54 5.29
C HIS A 68 -4.61 -2.25 3.79
N LEU A 69 -3.69 -1.39 3.35
CA LEU A 69 -3.50 -1.12 1.92
C LEU A 69 -3.08 -2.37 1.13
N ILE A 70 -2.12 -3.14 1.65
CA ILE A 70 -1.63 -4.37 1.01
C ILE A 70 -2.74 -5.40 0.87
N ASN A 71 -3.56 -5.59 1.91
CA ASN A 71 -4.68 -6.52 1.84
C ASN A 71 -5.73 -6.09 0.83
N ALA A 72 -6.08 -4.80 0.78
CA ALA A 72 -6.99 -4.28 -0.24
C ALA A 72 -6.45 -4.52 -1.66
N ILE A 73 -5.17 -4.24 -1.90
CA ILE A 73 -4.52 -4.50 -3.20
C ILE A 73 -4.52 -6.00 -3.53
N ASN A 74 -4.21 -6.86 -2.57
CA ASN A 74 -4.19 -8.32 -2.77
C ASN A 74 -5.58 -8.84 -3.19
N ILE A 75 -6.64 -8.36 -2.55
CA ILE A 75 -8.02 -8.72 -2.90
C ILE A 75 -8.37 -8.21 -4.30
N ALA A 76 -8.16 -6.91 -4.58
CA ALA A 76 -8.49 -6.31 -5.87
C ALA A 76 -7.70 -6.90 -7.06
N THR A 77 -6.58 -7.56 -6.78
CA THR A 77 -5.74 -8.20 -7.80
C THR A 77 -5.77 -9.73 -7.73
N SER A 78 -6.75 -10.29 -7.01
CA SER A 78 -7.01 -11.72 -7.00
C SER A 78 -7.69 -12.17 -8.29
N TRP A 79 -7.40 -13.39 -8.74
CA TRP A 79 -8.05 -13.98 -9.91
C TRP A 79 -9.48 -14.45 -9.63
N THR A 80 -9.78 -14.72 -8.36
CA THR A 80 -11.09 -15.17 -7.87
C THR A 80 -11.45 -14.34 -6.65
N VAL A 81 -12.65 -13.78 -6.63
CA VAL A 81 -13.14 -12.93 -5.56
C VAL A 81 -14.52 -13.41 -5.14
N SER A 82 -14.77 -13.47 -3.85
CA SER A 82 -16.08 -13.78 -3.26
C SER A 82 -16.74 -12.51 -2.70
N MET A 83 -18.03 -12.59 -2.38
CA MET A 83 -18.74 -11.50 -1.69
C MET A 83 -18.10 -11.16 -0.32
N GLY A 84 -17.51 -12.17 0.35
CA GLY A 84 -16.76 -11.97 1.58
C GLY A 84 -15.49 -11.13 1.34
N ASP A 85 -14.82 -11.35 0.21
CA ASP A 85 -13.64 -10.57 -0.18
C ASP A 85 -14.01 -9.13 -0.56
N ALA A 86 -15.15 -8.91 -1.23
CA ALA A 86 -15.67 -7.57 -1.51
C ALA A 86 -15.89 -6.75 -0.21
N THR A 87 -16.46 -7.42 0.80
CA THR A 87 -16.65 -6.84 2.14
C THR A 87 -15.31 -6.55 2.80
N ALA A 88 -14.39 -7.52 2.79
CA ALA A 88 -13.05 -7.37 3.37
C ALA A 88 -12.23 -6.26 2.67
N PHE A 89 -12.34 -6.13 1.36
CA PHE A 89 -11.73 -5.04 0.60
C PHE A 89 -12.22 -3.69 1.11
N SER A 90 -13.55 -3.54 1.22
CA SER A 90 -14.20 -2.30 1.65
C SER A 90 -13.74 -1.90 3.06
N GLU A 91 -13.67 -2.88 3.97
CA GLU A 91 -13.17 -2.67 5.32
C GLU A 91 -11.71 -2.24 5.36
N HIS A 92 -10.85 -2.91 4.59
CA HIS A 92 -9.42 -2.59 4.54
C HIS A 92 -9.16 -1.22 3.92
N LEU A 93 -9.84 -0.90 2.81
CA LEU A 93 -9.73 0.41 2.17
C LEU A 93 -10.19 1.53 3.10
N LYS A 94 -11.34 1.35 3.78
CA LYS A 94 -11.84 2.32 4.76
C LYS A 94 -10.88 2.53 5.92
N LYS A 95 -10.35 1.45 6.51
CA LYS A 95 -9.37 1.55 7.61
C LYS A 95 -8.09 2.26 7.16
N PHE A 96 -7.64 2.00 5.93
CA PHE A 96 -6.50 2.70 5.35
C PHE A 96 -6.75 4.21 5.21
N CYS A 97 -7.88 4.60 4.61
CA CYS A 97 -8.23 6.01 4.42
C CYS A 97 -8.36 6.76 5.75
N LEU A 98 -9.06 6.18 6.74
CA LEU A 98 -9.23 6.80 8.06
C LEU A 98 -7.89 6.93 8.80
N SER A 99 -7.05 5.88 8.75
CA SER A 99 -5.73 5.91 9.38
C SER A 99 -4.81 6.92 8.69
N ASN A 100 -4.89 7.07 7.37
CA ASN A 100 -4.12 8.10 6.65
C ASN A 100 -4.55 9.52 7.02
N GLN A 101 -5.85 9.80 7.19
CA GLN A 101 -6.31 11.11 7.66
C GLN A 101 -5.80 11.41 9.07
N HIS A 102 -5.75 10.40 9.93
CA HIS A 102 -5.22 10.53 11.29
C HIS A 102 -3.70 10.75 11.30
N LEU A 103 -2.94 9.89 10.62
CA LEU A 103 -1.47 9.89 10.57
C LEU A 103 -0.92 11.07 9.76
N PHE A 104 -1.68 11.57 8.79
CA PHE A 104 -1.30 12.68 7.92
C PHE A 104 -2.46 13.68 7.80
N PRO A 105 -2.64 14.59 8.77
CA PRO A 105 -3.80 15.51 8.79
C PRO A 105 -3.91 16.43 7.57
N LYS A 106 -2.81 16.63 6.83
CA LYS A 106 -2.77 17.41 5.58
C LYS A 106 -3.07 16.55 4.34
N TRP A 107 -3.39 15.28 4.51
CA TRP A 107 -3.69 14.38 3.40
C TRP A 107 -5.09 14.66 2.86
N GLU A 108 -5.12 15.12 1.62
CA GLU A 108 -6.37 15.37 0.90
C GLU A 108 -6.85 14.11 0.19
N SER A 109 -8.13 13.78 0.38
CA SER A 109 -8.76 12.73 -0.39
C SER A 109 -8.89 13.18 -1.85
N LYS A 110 -8.12 12.54 -2.72
CA LYS A 110 -8.19 12.72 -4.18
C LYS A 110 -9.28 11.86 -4.83
N PRO A 111 -9.76 12.21 -6.04
CA PRO A 111 -10.85 11.50 -6.73
C PRO A 111 -10.62 9.99 -6.90
N TYR A 112 -9.38 9.55 -7.07
CA TYR A 112 -9.08 8.12 -7.20
C TYR A 112 -9.36 7.31 -5.92
N HIS A 113 -9.39 7.93 -4.74
CA HIS A 113 -9.83 7.25 -3.52
C HIS A 113 -11.33 6.99 -3.54
N HIS A 114 -12.12 7.95 -4.05
CA HIS A 114 -13.57 7.74 -4.26
C HIS A 114 -13.83 6.65 -5.30
N PHE A 115 -13.08 6.61 -6.39
CA PHE A 115 -13.19 5.50 -7.35
C PHE A 115 -12.88 4.14 -6.72
N ALA A 116 -11.95 4.09 -5.77
CA ALA A 116 -11.61 2.85 -5.08
C ALA A 116 -12.78 2.32 -4.23
N ASP A 117 -13.67 3.18 -3.73
CA ASP A 117 -14.86 2.76 -2.98
C ASP A 117 -15.87 1.98 -3.84
N HIS A 118 -15.79 2.09 -5.17
CA HIS A 118 -16.63 1.35 -6.11
C HIS A 118 -16.02 0.03 -6.59
N ILE A 119 -14.76 -0.26 -6.26
CA ILE A 119 -14.12 -1.54 -6.63
C ILE A 119 -14.93 -2.76 -6.14
N PRO A 120 -15.50 -2.79 -4.92
CA PRO A 120 -16.36 -3.86 -4.46
C PRO A 120 -17.54 -4.19 -5.36
N GLU A 121 -18.06 -3.21 -6.12
CA GLU A 121 -19.22 -3.38 -7.00
C GLU A 121 -18.88 -4.21 -8.26
N LEU A 122 -17.60 -4.47 -8.50
CA LEU A 122 -17.11 -5.24 -9.64
C LEU A 122 -17.00 -6.75 -9.35
N PHE A 123 -17.27 -7.17 -8.11
CA PHE A 123 -17.12 -8.55 -7.63
C PHE A 123 -18.44 -9.32 -7.61
#